data_AF-A0A2V5JX14-F1
#
_entry.id   AF-A0A2V5JX14-F1
#
_cell.length_a   1.000
_cell.length_b   1.000
_cell.length_c   1.000
_cell.angle_alpha   90.00
_cell.angle_beta   90.00
_cell.angle_gamma   90.00
#
_symmetry.space_group_name_H-M   'P 1'
#
loop_
_entity.id
_entity.type
_entity.pdbx_description
1 polymer ?
#
loop_
_entity_poly.entity_id
_entity_poly.type
_entity_poly.pdbx_seq_one_letter_code
_entity_poly.pdbx_strand_id
1 'polypeptide(L)'
;MKDSVVRGRLLQLLYERRSEGSIPFGRLEQAVPPPGGMSRRDWLRAIAQLSEYGLIDWTPLEDKSGMGLLSGFAKINDFGVKVLEAGVEPPIQISIDESRRTTARQKQAPIAASTPQQERITDALEKMITAINQADVSQREKNEAKSLLRKLLSSKAAAKVLGAGAQSLAAKYFKR
;
A
#
# COMPACT_ATOMS: atom_id res chain seq x y z
N MET A 1 -17.11 -3.51 19.87
CA MET A 1 -16.64 -2.44 18.94
C MET A 1 -16.87 -2.94 17.52
N LYS A 2 -17.27 -2.10 16.55
CA LYS A 2 -17.47 -2.54 15.16
C LYS A 2 -16.12 -2.80 14.48
N ASP A 3 -16.03 -3.81 13.62
CA ASP A 3 -14.79 -4.17 12.90
C ASP A 3 -14.21 -3.01 12.07
N SER A 4 -15.08 -2.16 11.49
CA SER A 4 -14.67 -0.97 10.74
C SER A 4 -13.91 0.04 11.59
N VAL A 5 -14.28 0.16 12.87
CA VAL A 5 -13.60 1.04 13.85
C VAL A 5 -12.26 0.46 14.24
N VAL A 6 -12.15 -0.87 14.39
CA VAL A 6 -10.88 -1.55 14.67
C VAL A 6 -9.89 -1.30 13.54
N ARG A 7 -10.32 -1.51 12.29
CA ARG A 7 -9.50 -1.23 11.09
C ARG A 7 -9.08 0.23 11.02
N GLY A 8 -9.98 1.17 11.29
CA GLY A 8 -9.67 2.60 11.26
C GLY A 8 -8.63 2.99 12.30
N ARG A 9 -8.76 2.48 13.54
CA ARG A 9 -7.77 2.70 14.60
C ARG A 9 -6.41 2.09 14.25
N LEU A 10 -6.38 0.90 13.67
CA LEU A 10 -5.11 0.25 13.28
C LEU A 10 -4.42 1.00 12.15
N LEU A 11 -5.18 1.41 11.13
CA LEU A 11 -4.64 2.18 10.01
C LEU A 11 -4.09 3.54 10.48
N GLN A 12 -4.83 4.23 11.37
CA GLN A 12 -4.40 5.49 11.98
C GLN A 12 -3.11 5.33 12.81
N LEU A 13 -3.02 4.27 13.63
CA LEU A 13 -1.81 3.95 14.41
C LEU A 13 -0.59 3.76 13.51
N LEU A 14 -0.73 2.98 12.43
CA LEU A 14 0.36 2.74 11.49
C LEU A 14 0.75 4.00 10.72
N TYR A 15 -0.19 4.89 10.46
CA TYR A 15 0.07 6.21 9.89
C TYR A 15 0.87 7.10 10.85
N GLU A 16 0.46 7.18 12.12
CA GLU A 16 1.15 7.96 13.15
C GLU A 16 2.60 7.48 13.35
N ARG A 17 2.82 6.16 13.26
CA ARG A 17 4.14 5.52 13.42
C ARG A 17 4.87 5.25 12.10
N ARG A 18 4.45 5.87 10.99
CA ARG A 18 5.00 5.59 9.65
C ARG A 18 6.51 5.86 9.52
N SER A 19 7.06 6.77 10.32
CA SER A 19 8.50 7.06 10.37
C SER A 19 9.33 5.95 11.02
N GLU A 20 8.72 5.06 11.79
CA GLU A 20 9.39 3.96 12.49
C GLU A 20 9.59 2.73 11.58
N GLY A 21 9.00 2.73 10.39
CA GLY A 21 9.02 1.59 9.49
C GLY A 21 8.06 0.49 9.92
N SER A 22 8.48 -0.77 9.81
CA SER A 22 7.62 -1.93 10.14
C SER A 22 7.62 -2.17 11.65
N ILE A 23 6.44 -2.10 12.28
CA ILE A 23 6.27 -2.29 13.72
C ILE A 23 5.68 -3.67 14.04
N PRO A 24 6.06 -4.28 15.17
CA PRO A 24 5.68 -5.65 15.51
C PRO A 24 4.24 -5.78 16.03
N PHE A 25 3.58 -6.89 15.68
CA PHE A 25 2.28 -7.31 16.19
C PHE A 25 2.28 -8.79 16.57
N GLY A 26 1.28 -9.20 17.35
CA GLY A 26 1.11 -10.58 17.76
C GLY A 26 1.72 -10.88 19.12
N ARG A 27 2.59 -11.89 19.18
CA ARG A 27 3.24 -12.38 20.40
C ARG A 27 4.71 -11.96 20.52
N LEU A 28 5.15 -11.01 19.70
CA LEU A 28 6.50 -10.45 19.79
C LEU A 28 6.66 -9.64 21.09
N GLU A 29 7.86 -9.61 21.64
CA GLU A 29 8.18 -8.97 22.93
C GLU A 29 7.80 -7.48 22.96
N GLN A 30 7.88 -6.81 21.82
CA GLN A 30 7.51 -5.40 21.64
C GLN A 30 6.22 -5.21 20.84
N ALA A 31 5.41 -6.27 20.69
CA ALA A 31 4.19 -6.23 19.88
C ALA A 31 3.24 -5.14 20.36
N VAL A 32 2.70 -4.35 19.43
CA VAL A 32 1.74 -3.30 19.77
C VAL A 32 0.46 -3.93 20.31
N PRO A 33 0.09 -3.66 21.58
CA PRO A 33 -1.09 -4.25 22.18
C PRO A 33 -2.37 -3.67 21.57
N PRO A 34 -3.48 -4.42 21.60
CA PRO A 34 -4.78 -3.86 21.25
C PRO A 34 -5.14 -2.74 22.24
N PRO A 35 -5.74 -1.62 21.79
CA PRO A 35 -6.21 -0.56 22.68
C PRO A 35 -7.31 -1.08 23.62
N GLY A 36 -7.44 -0.46 24.79
CA GLY A 36 -8.30 -0.92 25.89
C GLY A 36 -9.70 -1.36 25.47
N GLY A 37 -10.12 -2.55 25.95
CA GLY A 37 -11.43 -3.16 25.66
C GLY A 37 -11.53 -3.91 24.33
N MET A 38 -10.43 -4.08 23.59
CA MET A 38 -10.40 -4.81 22.32
C MET A 38 -9.69 -6.16 22.44
N SER A 39 -10.25 -7.18 21.79
CA SER A 39 -9.63 -8.50 21.78
C SER A 39 -8.38 -8.51 20.89
N ARG A 40 -7.33 -9.23 21.31
CA ARG A 40 -6.12 -9.45 20.49
C ARG A 40 -6.48 -10.12 19.15
N ARG A 41 -7.50 -10.98 19.13
CA ARG A 41 -7.97 -11.65 17.92
C ARG A 41 -8.51 -10.65 16.90
N ASP A 42 -9.38 -9.73 17.31
CA ASP A 42 -9.96 -8.74 16.41
C ASP A 42 -8.90 -7.76 15.89
N TRP A 43 -7.94 -7.43 16.74
CA TRP A 43 -6.80 -6.59 16.38
C TRP A 43 -5.97 -7.21 15.25
N LEU A 44 -5.62 -8.50 15.40
CA LEU A 44 -4.81 -9.21 14.41
C LEU A 44 -5.64 -9.58 13.17
N ARG A 45 -6.95 -9.81 13.31
CA ARG A 45 -7.86 -9.96 12.18
C ARG A 45 -7.94 -8.68 11.34
N ALA A 46 -7.94 -7.50 11.98
CA ALA A 46 -7.91 -6.23 11.28
C ALA A 46 -6.62 -6.02 10.48
N ILE A 47 -5.47 -6.50 10.98
CA ILE A 47 -4.21 -6.53 10.20
C ILE A 47 -4.37 -7.38 8.95
N ALA A 48 -4.87 -8.61 9.10
CA ALA A 48 -5.06 -9.52 7.98
C ALA A 48 -5.96 -8.88 6.90
N GLN A 49 -7.08 -8.28 7.30
CA GLN A 49 -7.98 -7.58 6.40
C GLN A 49 -7.30 -6.37 5.74
N LEU A 50 -6.65 -5.49 6.50
CA LEU A 50 -5.98 -4.31 5.91
C LEU A 50 -4.88 -4.72 4.93
N SER A 51 -4.19 -5.83 5.17
CA SER A 51 -3.19 -6.38 4.24
C SER A 51 -3.85 -6.99 3.00
N GLU A 52 -4.91 -7.78 3.18
CA GLU A 52 -5.67 -8.41 2.08
C GLU A 52 -6.18 -7.37 1.07
N TYR A 53 -6.64 -6.22 1.58
CA TYR A 53 -7.12 -5.11 0.76
C TYR A 53 -6.06 -4.06 0.45
N GLY A 54 -4.77 -4.36 0.72
CA GLY A 54 -3.63 -3.59 0.25
C GLY A 54 -3.43 -2.23 0.92
N LEU A 55 -4.00 -1.98 2.09
CA LEU A 55 -3.82 -0.73 2.84
C LEU A 55 -2.52 -0.71 3.67
N ILE A 56 -1.93 -1.87 3.92
CA ILE A 56 -0.70 -2.04 4.70
C ILE A 56 0.18 -3.11 4.04
N ASP A 57 1.47 -3.04 4.31
CA ASP A 57 2.39 -4.14 4.04
C ASP A 57 2.50 -5.02 5.30
N TRP A 58 2.16 -6.30 5.20
CA TRP A 58 2.30 -7.28 6.28
C TRP A 58 3.43 -8.27 5.97
N THR A 59 4.32 -8.46 6.94
CA THR A 59 5.36 -9.49 6.91
C THR A 59 5.09 -10.48 8.05
N PRO A 60 4.49 -11.65 7.76
CA PRO A 60 4.25 -12.66 8.80
C PRO A 60 5.58 -13.20 9.32
N LEU A 61 5.63 -13.50 10.61
CA LEU A 61 6.71 -14.28 11.20
C LEU A 61 6.20 -15.72 11.37
N GLU A 62 6.89 -16.68 10.77
CA GLU A 62 6.58 -18.10 10.94
C GLU A 62 6.80 -18.49 12.39
N ASP A 63 5.76 -19.05 13.01
CA ASP A 63 5.88 -19.74 14.29
C ASP A 63 6.23 -21.22 13.99
N LYS A 64 7.12 -21.79 14.82
CA LYS A 64 7.55 -23.20 14.68
C LYS A 64 6.49 -24.20 15.19
N SER A 65 5.30 -23.74 15.57
CA SER A 65 4.24 -24.50 16.23
C SER A 65 3.10 -24.88 15.29
N GLY A 66 3.12 -24.45 14.02
CA GLY A 66 2.15 -24.87 12.99
C GLY A 66 0.72 -24.37 13.22
N MET A 67 0.49 -23.56 14.26
CA MET A 67 -0.78 -22.88 14.50
C MET A 67 -0.71 -21.52 13.82
N GLY A 68 -1.28 -21.47 12.62
CA GLY A 68 -1.15 -20.39 11.65
C GLY A 68 -1.15 -18.96 12.21
N LEU A 69 -0.18 -18.19 11.67
CA LEU A 69 -0.12 -16.74 11.52
C LEU A 69 -0.86 -15.94 12.57
N LEU A 70 -0.16 -15.33 13.53
CA LEU A 70 -0.68 -14.10 14.13
C LEU A 70 0.41 -13.19 14.72
N SER A 71 1.69 -13.44 14.41
CA SER A 71 2.80 -12.53 14.74
C SER A 71 3.51 -12.11 13.47
N GLY A 72 4.05 -10.89 13.46
CA GLY A 72 4.68 -10.33 12.28
C GLY A 72 4.81 -8.83 12.39
N PHE A 73 5.22 -8.21 11.30
CA PHE A 73 5.46 -6.77 11.25
C PHE A 73 4.54 -6.12 10.23
N ALA A 74 3.95 -5.01 10.60
CA ALA A 74 3.10 -4.22 9.71
C ALA A 74 3.66 -2.81 9.55
N LYS A 75 3.50 -2.22 8.37
CA LYS A 75 3.65 -0.79 8.14
C LYS A 75 2.55 -0.31 7.20
N ILE A 76 2.16 0.96 7.34
CA ILE A 76 1.29 1.57 6.35
C ILE A 76 2.02 1.69 5.00
N ASN A 77 1.30 1.50 3.91
CA ASN A 77 1.81 1.73 2.57
C ASN A 77 1.17 2.99 1.96
N ASP A 78 1.61 3.36 0.76
CA ASP A 78 1.14 4.59 0.10
C ASP A 78 -0.38 4.62 -0.12
N PHE A 79 -1.01 3.46 -0.33
CA PHE A 79 -2.46 3.40 -0.48
C PHE A 79 -3.17 3.68 0.85
N GLY A 80 -2.73 3.05 1.94
CA GLY A 80 -3.22 3.36 3.29
C GLY A 80 -3.04 4.84 3.67
N VAL A 81 -1.91 5.44 3.30
CA VAL A 81 -1.66 6.88 3.50
C VAL A 81 -2.68 7.73 2.72
N LYS A 82 -2.91 7.43 1.44
CA LYS A 82 -3.89 8.14 0.60
C LYS A 82 -5.32 8.03 1.14
N VAL A 83 -5.70 6.89 1.70
CA VAL A 83 -7.02 6.72 2.35
C VAL A 83 -7.20 7.68 3.52
N LEU A 84 -6.13 7.97 4.27
CA LEU A 84 -6.18 8.88 5.43
C LEU A 84 -6.03 10.36 5.03
N GLU A 85 -5.09 10.70 4.15
CA GLU A 85 -4.75 12.09 3.82
C GLU A 85 -5.60 12.68 2.69
N ALA A 86 -5.84 11.89 1.64
CA ALA A 86 -6.53 12.33 0.43
C ALA A 86 -8.00 11.90 0.39
N GLY A 87 -8.47 11.17 1.41
CA GLY A 87 -9.85 10.70 1.50
C GLY A 87 -10.24 9.72 0.41
N VAL A 88 -9.28 9.00 -0.17
CA VAL A 88 -9.55 7.95 -1.18
C VAL A 88 -10.39 6.86 -0.53
N GLU A 89 -11.46 6.44 -1.22
CA GLU A 89 -12.36 5.43 -0.68
C GLU A 89 -11.65 4.06 -0.58
N PRO A 90 -11.58 3.45 0.62
CA PRO A 90 -10.96 2.15 0.79
C PRO A 90 -11.88 1.03 0.26
N PRO A 91 -11.33 -0.09 -0.26
CA PRO A 91 -12.12 -1.23 -0.75
C PRO A 91 -12.90 -1.99 0.34
N ILE A 92 -12.70 -1.61 1.60
CA ILE A 92 -13.40 -2.14 2.77
C ILE A 92 -13.88 -1.01 3.64
N GLN A 93 -14.98 -1.24 4.36
CA GLN A 93 -15.49 -0.26 5.31
C GLN A 93 -14.47 0.00 6.42
N ILE A 94 -14.07 1.25 6.58
CA ILE A 94 -13.19 1.73 7.64
C ILE A 94 -13.87 2.94 8.27
N SER A 95 -13.96 2.95 9.60
CA SER A 95 -14.50 4.08 10.36
C SER A 95 -13.33 4.83 10.98
N ILE A 96 -12.99 5.97 10.40
CA ILE A 96 -12.00 6.90 10.94
C ILE A 96 -12.77 7.95 11.74
N ASP A 97 -12.33 8.20 12.97
CA ASP A 97 -12.91 9.27 13.78
C ASP A 97 -12.59 10.62 13.12
N GLU A 98 -13.60 11.29 12.57
CA GLU A 98 -13.52 12.60 11.91
C GLU A 98 -12.83 13.65 12.81
N SER A 99 -12.97 13.51 14.13
CA SER A 99 -12.34 14.37 15.14
C SER A 99 -10.81 14.24 15.16
N ARG A 100 -10.27 13.11 14.70
CA ARG A 100 -8.82 12.87 14.55
C ARG A 100 -8.30 13.18 13.14
N ARG A 101 -9.20 13.52 12.21
CA ARG A 101 -8.85 13.99 10.85
C ARG A 101 -8.18 15.37 10.87
N THR A 102 -8.01 15.99 12.04
CA THR A 102 -7.60 17.40 12.19
C THR A 102 -6.52 17.63 13.26
N THR A 103 -5.31 17.16 13.00
CA THR A 103 -4.07 17.91 13.33
C THR A 103 -3.00 17.86 12.24
N ALA A 104 -3.19 17.06 11.18
CA ALA A 104 -2.41 17.12 9.95
C ALA A 104 -3.15 17.89 8.83
N ARG A 105 -3.73 19.05 9.17
CA ARG A 105 -3.67 20.21 8.26
C ARG A 105 -2.33 20.92 8.46
N GLN A 106 -1.28 20.18 8.79
CA GLN A 106 0.07 20.61 8.46
C GLN A 106 0.08 20.64 6.93
N LYS A 107 0.32 21.85 6.41
CA LYS A 107 0.70 22.19 5.03
C LYS A 107 0.81 20.94 4.16
N GLN A 108 0.10 20.91 3.03
CA GLN A 108 0.49 20.10 1.88
C GLN A 108 2.02 20.12 1.78
N ALA A 109 2.67 19.13 2.40
CA ALA A 109 3.97 18.71 2.00
C ALA A 109 3.65 18.15 0.63
N PRO A 110 4.30 18.64 -0.44
CA PRO A 110 4.10 18.07 -1.74
C PRO A 110 4.23 16.57 -1.56
N ILE A 111 3.23 15.80 -2.00
CA ILE A 111 3.37 14.38 -2.36
C ILE A 111 4.79 14.29 -2.85
N ALA A 112 5.71 13.63 -2.12
CA ALA A 112 7.15 13.81 -2.32
C ALA A 112 7.38 13.86 -3.82
N ALA A 113 7.62 15.09 -4.33
CA ALA A 113 7.38 15.34 -5.74
C ALA A 113 8.22 14.31 -6.45
N SER A 114 7.60 13.54 -7.36
CA SER A 114 8.33 12.58 -8.18
C SER A 114 9.61 13.29 -8.55
N THR A 115 10.76 12.74 -8.13
CA THR A 115 12.00 13.49 -8.35
C THR A 115 12.06 13.82 -9.84
N PRO A 116 12.65 14.95 -10.26
CA PRO A 116 12.72 15.28 -11.68
C PRO A 116 13.28 14.13 -12.53
N GLN A 117 14.09 13.26 -11.92
CA GLN A 117 14.54 11.99 -12.48
C GLN A 117 13.42 10.94 -12.59
N GLN A 118 12.63 10.70 -11.54
CA GLN A 118 11.46 9.80 -11.58
C GLN A 118 10.42 10.22 -12.63
N GLU A 119 10.14 11.51 -12.76
CA GLU A 119 9.23 12.03 -13.79
C GLU A 119 9.77 11.76 -15.18
N ARG A 120 11.05 12.07 -15.43
CA ARG A 120 11.70 11.79 -16.73
C ARG A 120 11.68 10.31 -17.09
N ILE A 121 11.94 9.43 -16.13
CA ILE A 121 11.92 7.98 -16.37
C ILE A 121 10.48 7.51 -16.61
N THR A 122 9.51 8.03 -15.87
CA THR A 122 8.08 7.73 -16.06
C THR A 122 7.60 8.17 -17.45
N ASP A 123 7.93 9.39 -17.87
CA ASP A 123 7.64 9.92 -19.20
C ASP A 123 8.28 9.09 -20.33
N ALA A 124 9.56 8.72 -20.16
CA ALA A 124 10.26 7.88 -21.13
C ALA A 124 9.58 6.51 -21.27
N LEU A 125 9.15 5.93 -20.14
CA LEU A 125 8.48 4.65 -20.12
C LEU A 125 7.07 4.73 -20.75
N GLU A 126 6.36 5.84 -20.54
CA GLU A 126 5.08 6.12 -21.20
C GLU A 126 5.22 6.21 -22.72
N LYS A 127 6.24 6.93 -23.20
CA LYS A 127 6.56 7.02 -24.63
C LYS A 127 6.90 5.66 -25.21
N MET A 128 7.64 4.83 -24.48
CA MET A 128 7.95 3.45 -24.91
C MET A 128 6.70 2.58 -25.02
N ILE A 129 5.79 2.64 -24.04
CA ILE A 129 4.50 1.92 -24.10
C ILE A 129 3.69 2.37 -25.33
N THR A 130 3.69 3.68 -25.61
CA THR A 130 2.99 4.27 -26.77
C THR A 130 3.62 3.81 -28.09
N ALA A 131 4.95 3.79 -28.18
CA ALA A 131 5.67 3.30 -29.36
C ALA A 131 5.37 1.81 -29.63
N ILE A 132 5.32 0.97 -28.58
CA ILE A 132 4.94 -0.44 -28.72
C ILE A 132 3.50 -0.59 -29.23
N ASN A 133 2.57 0.27 -28.80
CA ASN A 133 1.21 0.26 -29.33
C ASN A 133 1.16 0.58 -30.83
N GLN A 134 1.98 1.53 -31.27
CA GLN A 134 2.01 2.03 -32.64
C GLN A 134 2.92 1.23 -33.58
N ALA A 135 3.81 0.39 -33.05
CA ALA A 135 4.73 -0.41 -33.85
C ALA A 135 3.99 -1.28 -34.87
N ASP A 136 4.55 -1.42 -36.07
CA ASP A 136 4.00 -2.28 -37.12
C ASP A 136 4.49 -3.72 -36.95
N VAL A 137 4.03 -4.35 -35.87
CA VAL A 137 4.33 -5.76 -35.51
C VAL A 137 3.03 -6.49 -35.18
N SER A 138 3.09 -7.82 -35.13
CA SER A 138 1.89 -8.62 -34.87
C SER A 138 1.25 -8.29 -33.52
N GLN A 139 -0.07 -8.46 -33.43
CA GLN A 139 -0.79 -8.23 -32.18
C GLN A 139 -0.27 -9.12 -31.04
N ARG A 140 0.21 -10.33 -31.36
CA ARG A 140 0.83 -11.24 -30.41
C ARG A 140 2.11 -10.65 -29.81
N GLU A 141 3.01 -10.14 -30.64
CA GLU A 141 4.26 -9.51 -30.18
C GLU A 141 3.98 -8.27 -29.33
N LYS A 142 2.99 -7.45 -29.72
CA LYS A 142 2.54 -6.32 -28.88
C LYS A 142 2.06 -6.78 -27.51
N ASN A 143 1.27 -7.85 -27.45
CA ASN A 143 0.73 -8.37 -26.19
C ASN A 143 1.83 -8.99 -25.30
N GLU A 144 2.82 -9.68 -25.89
CA GLU A 144 3.97 -10.22 -25.16
C GLU A 144 4.82 -9.09 -24.56
N ALA A 145 5.16 -8.07 -25.35
CA ALA A 145 5.89 -6.90 -24.87
C ALA A 145 5.15 -6.17 -23.74
N LYS A 146 3.83 -5.99 -23.88
CA LYS A 146 2.98 -5.41 -22.83
C LYS A 146 2.94 -6.25 -21.55
N SER A 147 2.89 -7.57 -21.67
CA SER A 147 2.91 -8.48 -20.52
C SER A 147 4.21 -8.35 -19.72
N LEU A 148 5.36 -8.25 -20.41
CA LEU A 148 6.65 -8.02 -19.77
C LEU A 148 6.71 -6.66 -19.08
N LEU A 149 6.22 -5.60 -19.73
CA LEU A 149 6.16 -4.26 -19.14
C LEU A 149 5.25 -4.21 -17.91
N ARG A 150 4.10 -4.88 -17.94
CA ARG A 150 3.22 -5.01 -16.78
C ARG A 150 3.92 -5.68 -15.61
N LYS A 151 4.64 -6.78 -15.86
CA LYS A 151 5.43 -7.48 -14.82
C LYS A 151 6.53 -6.58 -14.26
N LEU A 152 7.23 -5.85 -15.11
CA LEU A 152 8.26 -4.89 -14.69
C LEU A 152 7.66 -3.81 -13.79
N LEU A 153 6.58 -3.16 -14.21
CA LEU A 153 5.89 -2.09 -13.46
C LEU A 153 5.32 -2.59 -12.12
N SER A 154 4.96 -3.87 -12.03
CA SER A 154 4.46 -4.49 -10.79
C SER A 154 5.58 -4.95 -9.85
N SER A 155 6.85 -4.79 -10.22
CA SER A 155 7.99 -5.24 -9.41
C SER A 155 8.37 -4.24 -8.31
N LYS A 156 8.96 -4.76 -7.24
CA LYS A 156 9.53 -3.93 -6.15
C LYS A 156 10.65 -3.00 -6.65
N ALA A 157 11.39 -3.40 -7.68
CA ALA A 157 12.43 -2.59 -8.30
C ALA A 157 11.84 -1.37 -9.01
N ALA A 158 10.76 -1.55 -9.78
CA ALA A 158 10.05 -0.44 -10.42
C ALA A 158 9.44 0.52 -9.39
N ALA A 159 8.87 0.01 -8.29
CA ALA A 159 8.37 0.86 -7.21
C ALA A 159 9.48 1.73 -6.58
N LYS A 160 10.71 1.20 -6.47
CA LYS A 160 11.87 1.97 -5.97
C LYS A 160 12.38 3.02 -6.95
N VAL A 161 12.39 2.71 -8.24
CA VAL A 161 12.94 3.60 -9.29
C VAL A 161 11.94 4.66 -9.75
N LEU A 162 10.65 4.32 -9.81
CA LEU A 162 9.59 5.17 -10.39
C LEU A 162 8.64 5.76 -9.35
N GLY A 163 8.69 5.28 -8.09
CA GLY A 163 7.73 5.67 -7.06
C GLY A 163 6.28 5.45 -7.51
N ALA A 164 5.44 6.47 -7.32
CA ALA A 164 4.04 6.45 -7.75
C ALA A 164 3.85 6.34 -9.28
N GLY A 165 4.87 6.69 -10.08
CA GLY A 165 4.84 6.60 -11.54
C GLY A 165 4.63 5.18 -12.06
N ALA A 166 5.17 4.16 -11.36
CA ALA A 166 4.97 2.76 -11.73
C ALA A 166 3.49 2.36 -11.69
N GLN A 167 2.81 2.73 -10.61
CA GLN A 167 1.39 2.44 -10.40
C GLN A 167 0.50 3.24 -11.38
N SER A 168 0.84 4.50 -11.64
CA SER A 168 0.13 5.35 -12.61
C SER A 168 0.14 4.72 -14.01
N LEU A 169 1.32 4.31 -14.49
CA LEU A 169 1.46 3.68 -15.81
C LEU A 169 0.77 2.32 -15.87
N ALA A 170 0.89 1.52 -14.82
CA ALA A 170 0.18 0.24 -14.71
C ALA A 170 -1.34 0.42 -14.84
N ALA A 171 -1.90 1.38 -14.10
CA ALA A 171 -3.33 1.69 -14.11
C ALA A 171 -3.82 2.32 -15.42
N LYS A 172 -2.97 3.09 -16.10
CA LYS A 172 -3.32 3.77 -17.36
C LYS A 172 -3.37 2.80 -18.55
N TYR A 173 -2.40 1.87 -18.64
CA TYR A 173 -2.21 1.07 -19.85
C TYR A 173 -2.55 -0.42 -19.71
N PHE A 174 -2.70 -0.94 -18.49
CA PHE A 174 -2.82 -2.39 -18.25
C PHE A 174 -4.02 -2.76 -17.37
N LYS A 175 -5.10 -1.97 -17.43
CA LYS A 175 -6.40 -2.30 -16.79
C LYS A 175 -6.81 -3.74 -17.18
N ARG A 176 -7.35 -4.46 -16.20
CA ARG A 176 -7.95 -5.79 -16.41
C ARG A 176 -9.15 -5.68 -17.32
#